data_AF-A0A7E5WTN8-F1
#
_entry.id   AF-A0A7E5WTN8-F1
#
_cell.length_a   1.000
_cell.length_b   1.000
_cell.length_c   1.000
_cell.angle_alpha   90.00
_cell.angle_beta   90.00
_cell.angle_gamma   90.00
#
_symmetry.space_group_name_H-M   'P 1'
#
loop_
_entity.id
_entity.type
_entity.pdbx_description
1 polymer ?
#
loop_
_entity_poly.entity_id
_entity_poly.type
_entity_poly.pdbx_seq_one_letter_code
_entity_poly.pdbx_strand_id
1 'polypeptide(L)'
;MSVILKSARPRRVKSTMQRQDLFYIYDDRNESSESDQTECADGSTQTKLNKRRRSPATSLKNIITPRRKLKKRKVRFMDWKKYHRLSVIYSFIDELERDFPAICTVSVIGKSVEGRDIKMLKISNSNANNSAVWLDACIHPREWISTAVVTYIADVLVRNFHTFSTSITNKDWHIIPVLNPDGYEYTHTGERMWRKNRACYGGECVGVDLNRNFSYAWGQSNGEQGSSDEPTHVFYRGPAPFSEPETVAVRDTILGSVTPFKVFLSFHSYFELIIFPWGNRKDPCPDYLHLLEAGTIMARVTPRNT
;
A
#
# COMPACT_ATOMS: atom_id res chain seq x y z
N MET A 1 14.41 11.44 4.06
CA MET A 1 14.62 10.83 5.40
C MET A 1 13.69 9.62 5.51
N SER A 2 14.10 8.56 6.20
CA SER A 2 13.30 7.36 6.43
C SER A 2 13.00 7.20 7.92
N VAL A 3 11.74 6.87 8.24
CA VAL A 3 11.29 6.59 9.59
C VAL A 3 10.99 5.10 9.69
N ILE A 4 11.79 4.38 10.47
CA ILE A 4 11.69 2.94 10.64
C ILE A 4 10.98 2.63 11.96
N LEU A 5 9.72 2.23 11.87
CA LEU A 5 8.83 2.01 13.01
C LEU A 5 9.18 0.72 13.76
N LYS A 6 8.67 0.60 15.00
CA LYS A 6 8.59 -0.69 15.68
C LYS A 6 7.49 -1.53 15.03
N SER A 7 7.72 -2.83 14.84
CA SER A 7 6.64 -3.79 14.58
C SER A 7 6.25 -4.50 15.87
N ALA A 8 4.96 -4.76 16.08
CA ALA A 8 4.50 -5.59 17.19
C ALA A 8 5.16 -6.98 17.13
N ARG A 9 5.69 -7.46 18.25
CA ARG A 9 6.21 -8.84 18.32
C ARG A 9 5.02 -9.81 18.26
N PRO A 10 5.09 -10.91 17.49
CA PRO A 10 4.12 -11.99 17.66
C PRO A 10 4.17 -12.51 19.10
N ARG A 11 3.02 -12.89 19.67
CA ARG A 11 2.95 -13.50 21.00
C ARG A 11 3.83 -14.75 21.00
N ARG A 12 4.80 -14.82 21.91
CA ARG A 12 5.64 -16.02 22.11
C ARG A 12 4.75 -17.19 22.51
N VAL A 13 4.56 -18.15 21.62
CA VAL A 13 4.27 -19.51 22.03
C VAL A 13 5.58 -20.08 22.56
N LYS A 14 5.58 -20.59 23.80
CA LYS A 14 6.75 -21.26 24.37
C LYS A 14 6.98 -22.57 23.58
N SER A 15 7.93 -22.58 22.66
CA SER A 15 8.57 -23.82 22.23
C SER A 15 10.08 -23.63 22.27
N THR A 16 10.74 -24.49 23.05
CA THR A 16 12.18 -24.64 23.14
C THR A 16 12.71 -25.16 21.79
N MET A 17 13.39 -24.32 21.01
CA MET A 17 14.31 -24.76 19.95
C MET A 17 15.30 -23.63 19.60
N GLN A 18 16.53 -24.03 19.23
CA GLN A 18 17.72 -23.19 19.10
C GLN A 18 17.66 -22.19 17.92
N ARG A 19 18.53 -21.17 17.99
CA ARG A 19 18.71 -20.09 17.01
C ARG A 19 19.24 -20.63 15.67
N GLN A 20 18.32 -20.94 14.77
CA GLN A 20 18.40 -20.77 13.31
C GLN A 20 17.03 -21.22 12.78
N ASP A 21 16.45 -20.47 11.85
CA ASP A 21 15.12 -20.68 11.24
C ASP A 21 13.90 -20.39 12.13
N LEU A 22 13.52 -19.10 12.19
CA LEU A 22 12.25 -18.65 12.76
C LEU A 22 11.18 -18.52 11.67
N PHE A 23 10.64 -19.66 11.26
CA PHE A 23 9.34 -19.77 10.60
C PHE A 23 8.23 -19.56 11.65
N TYR A 24 7.33 -18.59 11.43
CA TYR A 24 6.12 -18.45 12.23
C TYR A 24 4.89 -18.56 11.34
N ILE A 25 4.13 -19.64 11.54
CA ILE A 25 2.82 -19.91 10.94
C ILE A 25 1.75 -19.23 11.80
N TYR A 26 0.81 -18.53 11.18
CA TYR A 26 -0.47 -18.16 11.80
C TYR A 26 -1.53 -19.12 11.23
N ASP A 27 -2.18 -19.91 12.10
CA ASP A 27 -3.29 -20.80 11.74
C ASP A 27 -4.58 -19.97 11.75
N ASP A 28 -5.20 -19.82 10.59
CA ASP A 28 -6.56 -19.28 10.46
C ASP A 28 -7.40 -20.32 9.68
N ARG A 29 -7.60 -21.48 10.30
CA ARG A 29 -8.59 -22.46 9.85
C ARG A 29 -9.97 -22.05 10.34
N ASN A 30 -10.70 -21.36 9.46
CA ASN A 30 -12.13 -21.59 9.27
C ASN A 30 -12.60 -20.91 7.99
N GLU A 31 -12.76 -21.69 6.92
CA GLU A 31 -13.96 -21.77 6.08
C GLU A 31 -13.66 -22.65 4.86
N SER A 32 -14.26 -23.84 4.87
CA SER A 32 -14.36 -24.75 3.74
C SER A 32 -15.11 -24.08 2.59
N SER A 33 -14.51 -24.06 1.40
CA SER A 33 -15.25 -23.84 0.15
C SER A 33 -15.26 -25.15 -0.64
N GLU A 34 -16.43 -25.76 -0.68
CA GLU A 34 -16.78 -26.79 -1.66
C GLU A 34 -16.70 -26.19 -3.07
N SER A 35 -16.10 -26.97 -3.97
CA SER A 35 -16.01 -26.68 -5.39
C SER A 35 -17.12 -27.45 -6.09
N ASP A 36 -18.05 -26.74 -6.73
CA ASP A 36 -18.97 -27.34 -7.68
C ASP A 36 -18.50 -27.00 -9.09
N GLN A 37 -17.94 -28.03 -9.73
CA GLN A 37 -17.78 -28.11 -11.18
C GLN A 37 -19.15 -28.40 -11.79
N THR A 38 -19.52 -27.69 -12.85
CA THR A 38 -20.59 -28.15 -13.73
C THR A 38 -20.13 -27.98 -15.17
N GLU A 39 -19.85 -29.12 -15.79
CA GLU A 39 -19.74 -29.32 -17.23
C GLU A 39 -21.06 -28.95 -17.92
N CYS A 40 -20.98 -28.34 -19.10
CA CYS A 40 -22.08 -28.30 -20.06
C CYS A 40 -21.58 -28.88 -21.38
N ALA A 41 -22.18 -30.00 -21.78
CA ALA A 41 -22.02 -30.63 -23.08
C ALA A 41 -23.15 -30.22 -24.06
N ASP A 42 -22.83 -30.36 -25.34
CA ASP A 42 -23.51 -29.95 -26.56
C ASP A 42 -24.95 -30.47 -26.81
N GLY A 43 -25.65 -29.81 -27.75
CA GLY A 43 -26.66 -30.48 -28.59
C GLY A 43 -27.74 -29.61 -29.25
N SER A 44 -27.60 -29.37 -30.56
CA SER A 44 -28.62 -28.90 -31.54
C SER A 44 -29.79 -29.93 -31.69
N THR A 45 -30.98 -29.74 -32.28
CA THR A 45 -31.46 -29.01 -33.48
C THR A 45 -33.01 -29.14 -33.61
N GLN A 46 -33.65 -28.19 -34.33
CA GLN A 46 -34.84 -28.29 -35.24
C GLN A 46 -36.32 -28.53 -34.79
N THR A 47 -37.11 -27.46 -34.98
CA THR A 47 -38.43 -27.25 -35.66
C THR A 47 -39.51 -28.36 -35.78
N LYS A 48 -40.77 -28.03 -35.39
CA LYS A 48 -42.01 -28.16 -36.21
C LYS A 48 -43.29 -27.57 -35.54
N LEU A 49 -44.09 -26.87 -36.35
CA LEU A 49 -45.43 -26.33 -36.08
C LEU A 49 -46.52 -27.42 -36.17
N ASN A 50 -47.52 -27.46 -35.27
CA ASN A 50 -48.94 -27.24 -35.62
C ASN A 50 -49.99 -27.38 -34.47
N LYS A 51 -51.01 -26.53 -34.61
CA LYS A 51 -52.46 -26.64 -34.27
C LYS A 51 -52.98 -26.48 -32.83
N ARG A 52 -53.85 -25.45 -32.74
CA ARG A 52 -54.73 -25.00 -31.65
C ARG A 52 -55.67 -26.08 -31.10
N ARG A 53 -55.87 -26.07 -29.77
CA ARG A 53 -57.13 -26.39 -29.09
C ARG A 53 -57.36 -25.44 -27.91
N ARG A 54 -58.63 -25.05 -27.72
CA ARG A 54 -59.13 -24.03 -26.77
C ARG A 54 -59.05 -24.49 -25.31
N SER A 55 -58.89 -23.50 -24.44
CA SER A 55 -58.78 -23.48 -22.97
C SER A 55 -59.87 -24.22 -22.19
N PRO A 56 -59.61 -24.51 -20.90
CA PRO A 56 -60.26 -23.69 -19.87
C PRO A 56 -59.26 -23.00 -18.94
N ALA A 57 -59.66 -21.84 -18.46
CA ALA A 57 -58.87 -20.95 -17.62
C ALA A 57 -58.45 -21.61 -16.30
N THR A 58 -57.13 -21.66 -16.05
CA THR A 58 -56.57 -22.03 -14.75
C THR A 58 -55.82 -20.82 -14.18
N SER A 59 -56.26 -20.42 -13.00
CA SER A 59 -55.77 -19.33 -12.15
C SER A 59 -54.26 -19.08 -12.25
N LEU A 60 -53.89 -17.84 -12.63
CA LEU A 60 -52.53 -17.29 -12.50
C LEU A 60 -52.19 -17.20 -11.00
N LYS A 61 -51.66 -18.29 -10.44
CA LYS A 61 -50.95 -18.22 -9.17
C LYS A 61 -49.61 -17.54 -9.44
N ASN A 62 -49.50 -16.30 -8.93
CA ASN A 62 -48.29 -15.51 -8.90
C ASN A 62 -47.09 -16.36 -8.44
N ILE A 63 -46.21 -16.74 -9.37
CA ILE A 63 -44.88 -17.25 -9.04
C ILE A 63 -44.04 -16.03 -8.65
N ILE A 64 -44.17 -15.62 -7.39
CA ILE A 64 -43.23 -14.67 -6.78
C ILE A 64 -41.98 -15.48 -6.45
N THR A 65 -41.02 -15.51 -7.37
CA THR A 65 -39.67 -15.99 -7.08
C THR A 65 -39.09 -15.13 -5.96
N PRO A 66 -38.58 -15.71 -4.85
CA PRO A 66 -37.96 -14.90 -3.81
C PRO A 66 -36.78 -14.13 -4.41
N ARG A 67 -36.86 -12.79 -4.42
CA ARG A 67 -35.69 -11.95 -4.72
C ARG A 67 -34.58 -12.36 -3.75
N ARG A 68 -33.53 -13.00 -4.25
CA ARG A 68 -32.30 -13.27 -3.50
C ARG A 68 -31.83 -11.94 -2.92
N LYS A 69 -32.00 -11.75 -1.61
CA LYS A 69 -31.54 -10.53 -0.92
C LYS A 69 -30.04 -10.42 -1.21
N LEU A 70 -29.65 -9.42 -1.99
CA LEU A 70 -28.24 -9.04 -2.14
C LEU A 70 -27.71 -8.84 -0.71
N LYS A 71 -26.76 -9.70 -0.29
CA LYS A 71 -26.06 -9.52 0.99
C LYS A 71 -25.47 -8.11 0.95
N LYS A 72 -26.04 -7.18 1.73
CA LYS A 72 -25.46 -5.84 1.88
C LYS A 72 -24.02 -6.04 2.33
N ARG A 73 -23.04 -5.73 1.49
CA ARG A 73 -21.62 -5.72 1.90
C ARG A 73 -21.56 -4.79 3.11
N LYS A 74 -21.17 -5.32 4.28
CA LYS A 74 -20.81 -4.47 5.42
C LYS A 74 -19.67 -3.59 4.94
N VAL A 75 -19.92 -2.28 4.79
CA VAL A 75 -18.87 -1.29 4.58
C VAL A 75 -17.96 -1.39 5.80
N ARG A 76 -16.71 -1.79 5.57
CA ARG A 76 -15.71 -1.90 6.64
C ARG A 76 -15.02 -0.54 6.72
N PHE A 77 -15.32 0.21 7.78
CA PHE A 77 -14.61 1.45 8.08
C PHE A 77 -13.19 1.14 8.55
N MET A 78 -12.26 2.01 8.17
CA MET A 78 -10.89 1.97 8.66
C MET A 78 -10.87 2.29 10.16
N ASP A 79 -10.05 1.55 10.91
CA ASP A 79 -9.73 1.79 12.32
C ASP A 79 -8.24 1.48 12.54
N TRP A 80 -7.65 1.88 13.67
CA TRP A 80 -6.25 1.56 13.99
C TRP A 80 -6.10 0.42 15.00
N LYS A 81 -7.11 -0.45 15.10
CA LYS A 81 -7.11 -1.64 15.98
C LYS A 81 -6.67 -2.90 15.24
N LYS A 82 -6.58 -2.88 13.92
CA LYS A 82 -6.10 -3.97 13.06
C LYS A 82 -5.48 -3.44 11.76
N TYR A 83 -4.78 -4.31 11.05
CA TYR A 83 -4.32 -4.02 9.69
C TYR A 83 -5.41 -4.32 8.67
N HIS A 84 -5.56 -3.45 7.68
CA HIS A 84 -6.68 -3.50 6.73
C HIS A 84 -6.23 -3.88 5.32
N ARG A 85 -7.16 -4.42 4.52
CA ARG A 85 -6.93 -4.67 3.09
C ARG A 85 -6.83 -3.36 2.31
N LEU A 86 -6.20 -3.41 1.13
CA LEU A 86 -6.01 -2.25 0.25
C LEU A 86 -7.32 -1.49 0.00
N SER A 87 -8.40 -2.24 -0.26
CA SER A 87 -9.72 -1.63 -0.56
C SER A 87 -10.23 -0.76 0.59
N VAL A 88 -9.99 -1.15 1.84
CA VAL A 88 -10.45 -0.39 3.02
C VAL A 88 -9.59 0.87 3.18
N ILE A 89 -8.28 0.77 2.95
CA ILE A 89 -7.36 1.93 2.99
C ILE A 89 -7.73 2.93 1.90
N TYR A 90 -8.07 2.46 0.69
CA TYR A 90 -8.47 3.33 -0.41
C TYR A 90 -9.83 3.97 -0.17
N SER A 91 -10.82 3.21 0.32
CA SER A 91 -12.08 3.79 0.76
C SER A 91 -11.87 4.86 1.84
N PHE A 92 -10.95 4.66 2.79
CA PHE A 92 -10.67 5.63 3.83
C PHE A 92 -10.15 6.97 3.29
N ILE A 93 -9.18 6.98 2.37
CA ILE A 93 -8.70 8.26 1.81
C ILE A 93 -9.74 8.92 0.90
N ASP A 94 -10.54 8.14 0.18
CA ASP A 94 -11.68 8.66 -0.62
C ASP A 94 -12.76 9.26 0.31
N GLU A 95 -12.99 8.67 1.48
CA GLU A 95 -13.88 9.20 2.52
C GLU A 95 -13.34 10.54 3.08
N LEU A 96 -12.03 10.68 3.30
CA LEU A 96 -11.44 11.94 3.74
C LEU A 96 -11.64 13.08 2.72
N GLU A 97 -11.46 12.80 1.42
CA GLU A 97 -11.77 13.77 0.37
C GLU A 97 -13.25 14.16 0.36
N ARG A 98 -14.14 13.18 0.41
CA ARG A 98 -15.59 13.42 0.41
C ARG A 98 -16.04 14.24 1.62
N ASP A 99 -15.49 13.94 2.80
CA ASP A 99 -15.92 14.56 4.05
C ASP A 99 -15.22 15.91 4.32
N PHE A 100 -14.02 16.13 3.75
CA PHE A 100 -13.23 17.36 3.88
C PHE A 100 -12.75 17.93 2.53
N PRO A 101 -13.66 18.18 1.56
CA PRO A 101 -13.31 18.50 0.17
C PRO A 101 -12.61 19.86 -0.01
N ALA A 102 -12.72 20.77 0.98
CA ALA A 102 -12.05 22.07 0.94
C ALA A 102 -10.53 21.97 1.12
N ILE A 103 -10.03 20.86 1.71
CA ILE A 103 -8.61 20.69 2.02
C ILE A 103 -8.04 19.38 1.48
N CYS A 104 -8.88 18.40 1.12
CA CYS A 104 -8.44 17.09 0.66
C CYS A 104 -8.70 16.92 -0.84
N THR A 105 -7.74 16.30 -1.53
CA THR A 105 -7.89 15.84 -2.92
C THR A 105 -7.21 14.49 -3.09
N VAL A 106 -7.92 13.49 -3.61
CA VAL A 106 -7.35 12.19 -3.95
C VAL A 106 -7.04 12.14 -5.44
N SER A 107 -5.86 11.65 -5.77
CA SER A 107 -5.41 11.47 -7.15
C SER A 107 -4.73 10.12 -7.34
N VAL A 108 -4.74 9.62 -8.57
CA VAL A 108 -3.96 8.46 -8.97
C VAL A 108 -2.67 8.97 -9.60
N ILE A 109 -1.53 8.64 -9.00
CA ILE A 109 -0.21 9.08 -9.46
C ILE A 109 0.46 8.11 -10.43
N GLY A 110 -0.13 6.93 -10.60
CA GLY A 110 0.36 5.89 -11.47
C GLY A 110 -0.40 4.58 -11.28
N LYS A 111 0.00 3.56 -12.02
CA LYS A 111 -0.48 2.18 -11.87
C LYS A 111 0.69 1.31 -11.42
N SER A 112 0.42 0.29 -10.62
CA SER A 112 1.38 -0.76 -10.31
C SER A 112 1.55 -1.73 -11.48
N VAL A 113 2.47 -2.69 -11.34
CA VAL A 113 2.71 -3.74 -12.35
C VAL A 113 1.43 -4.51 -12.72
N GLU A 114 0.63 -4.91 -11.74
CA GLU A 114 -0.64 -5.62 -11.94
C GLU A 114 -1.82 -4.67 -12.21
N GLY A 115 -1.56 -3.38 -12.46
CA GLY A 115 -2.55 -2.41 -12.92
C GLY A 115 -3.44 -1.78 -11.84
N ARG A 116 -3.09 -1.95 -10.54
CA ARG A 116 -3.80 -1.27 -9.44
C ARG A 116 -3.42 0.20 -9.40
N ASP A 117 -4.37 1.06 -9.03
CA ASP A 117 -4.09 2.47 -8.80
C ASP A 117 -3.06 2.65 -7.68
N ILE A 118 -2.13 3.56 -7.85
CA ILE A 118 -1.32 4.11 -6.76
C ILE A 118 -1.95 5.43 -6.37
N LYS A 119 -2.72 5.42 -5.27
CA LYS A 119 -3.46 6.60 -4.79
C LYS A 119 -2.63 7.48 -3.87
N MET A 120 -2.78 8.78 -4.04
CA MET A 120 -2.20 9.83 -3.20
C MET A 120 -3.31 10.75 -2.68
N LEU A 121 -3.29 11.04 -1.37
CA LEU A 121 -4.09 12.06 -0.73
C LEU A 121 -3.26 13.35 -0.61
N LYS A 122 -3.72 14.43 -1.22
CA LYS A 122 -3.21 15.78 -0.98
C LYS A 122 -4.03 16.46 0.12
N ILE A 123 -3.39 17.00 1.16
CA ILE A 123 -4.01 17.85 2.18
C ILE A 123 -3.37 19.25 2.10
N SER A 124 -4.17 20.29 1.83
CA SER A 124 -3.65 21.63 1.57
C SER A 124 -4.70 22.72 1.84
N ASN A 125 -4.24 23.92 2.21
CA ASN A 125 -5.06 25.13 2.23
C ASN A 125 -5.09 25.87 0.87
N SER A 126 -4.55 25.26 -0.19
CA SER A 126 -4.45 25.79 -1.56
C SER A 126 -3.67 27.11 -1.69
N ASN A 127 -2.83 27.46 -0.72
CA ASN A 127 -1.97 28.63 -0.81
C ASN A 127 -0.81 28.38 -1.79
N ALA A 128 -0.68 29.23 -2.81
CA ALA A 128 0.36 29.12 -3.84
C ALA A 128 1.80 29.22 -3.30
N ASN A 129 1.99 29.80 -2.11
CA ASN A 129 3.29 29.92 -1.45
C ASN A 129 3.66 28.68 -0.61
N ASN A 130 2.82 27.64 -0.60
CA ASN A 130 3.12 26.41 0.11
C ASN A 130 4.37 25.73 -0.44
N SER A 131 5.03 24.96 0.43
CA SER A 131 6.00 23.95 0.01
C SER A 131 5.38 22.58 0.16
N ALA A 132 5.77 21.65 -0.70
CA ALA A 132 5.25 20.30 -0.68
C ALA A 132 6.05 19.40 0.28
N VAL A 133 5.32 18.53 0.97
CA VAL A 133 5.86 17.49 1.87
C VAL A 133 5.39 16.15 1.32
N TRP A 134 6.34 15.29 0.96
CA TRP A 134 6.08 13.92 0.55
C TRP A 134 6.12 12.99 1.76
N LEU A 135 5.11 12.12 1.88
CA LEU A 135 4.99 11.12 2.93
C LEU A 135 4.45 9.81 2.36
N ASP A 136 5.30 8.79 2.25
CA ASP A 136 4.91 7.46 1.76
C ASP A 136 5.07 6.35 2.80
N ALA A 137 4.36 5.25 2.56
CA ALA A 137 4.51 3.98 3.27
C ALA A 137 4.42 2.80 2.31
N CYS A 138 4.76 1.63 2.83
CA CYS A 138 4.50 0.35 2.18
C CYS A 138 5.17 0.20 0.81
N ILE A 139 6.36 0.79 0.65
CA ILE A 139 7.24 0.45 -0.47
C ILE A 139 7.69 -1.03 -0.36
N HIS A 140 7.88 -1.52 0.87
CA HIS A 140 7.91 -2.96 1.16
C HIS A 140 6.58 -3.40 1.78
N PRO A 141 5.85 -4.34 1.18
CA PRO A 141 4.47 -4.62 1.50
C PRO A 141 4.28 -5.40 2.80
N ARG A 142 5.25 -6.21 3.24
CA ARG A 142 5.18 -6.92 4.54
C ARG A 142 5.16 -6.00 5.75
N GLU A 143 5.51 -4.73 5.59
CA GLU A 143 5.70 -3.74 6.66
C GLU A 143 4.37 -3.02 7.01
N TRP A 144 3.31 -3.79 7.30
CA TRP A 144 1.92 -3.30 7.47
C TRP A 144 1.75 -2.12 8.44
N ILE A 145 2.62 -1.99 9.45
CA ILE A 145 2.58 -0.86 10.40
C ILE A 145 2.85 0.49 9.74
N SER A 146 3.65 0.53 8.67
CA SER A 146 3.91 1.76 7.91
C SER A 146 2.61 2.36 7.38
N THR A 147 1.78 1.56 6.70
CA THR A 147 0.46 1.99 6.21
C THR A 147 -0.47 2.44 7.33
N ALA A 148 -0.51 1.71 8.45
CA ALA A 148 -1.36 2.08 9.58
C ALA A 148 -0.96 3.43 10.20
N VAL A 149 0.35 3.70 10.34
CA VAL A 149 0.84 4.97 10.87
C VAL A 149 0.60 6.11 9.89
N VAL A 150 0.88 5.92 8.60
CA VAL A 150 0.68 6.97 7.59
C VAL A 150 -0.79 7.36 7.44
N THR A 151 -1.70 6.38 7.46
CA THR A 151 -3.14 6.66 7.47
C THR A 151 -3.62 7.32 8.77
N TYR A 152 -3.01 7.01 9.92
CA TYR A 152 -3.29 7.71 11.18
C TYR A 152 -2.87 9.17 11.12
N ILE A 153 -1.67 9.44 10.60
CA ILE A 153 -1.17 10.81 10.38
C ILE A 153 -2.14 11.58 9.47
N ALA A 154 -2.60 10.97 8.38
CA ALA A 154 -3.59 11.58 7.49
C ALA A 154 -4.89 11.94 8.24
N ASP A 155 -5.45 11.01 9.01
CA ASP A 155 -6.68 11.26 9.79
C ASP A 155 -6.51 12.43 10.77
N VAL A 156 -5.42 12.43 11.53
CA VAL A 156 -5.11 13.49 12.50
C VAL A 156 -4.93 14.83 11.80
N LEU A 157 -4.18 14.88 10.70
CA LEU A 157 -3.96 16.10 9.92
C LEU A 157 -5.26 16.68 9.39
N VAL A 158 -6.10 15.85 8.77
CA VAL A 158 -7.36 16.30 8.15
C VAL A 158 -8.36 16.77 9.21
N ARG A 159 -8.63 15.94 10.23
CA ARG A 159 -9.67 16.23 11.22
C ARG A 159 -9.33 17.41 12.13
N ASN A 160 -8.04 17.70 12.31
CA ASN A 160 -7.56 18.79 13.15
C ASN A 160 -6.93 19.93 12.33
N PHE A 161 -7.13 19.97 11.01
CA PHE A 161 -6.40 20.89 10.14
C PHE A 161 -6.49 22.36 10.58
N HIS A 162 -7.67 22.80 11.00
CA HIS A 162 -7.93 24.18 11.44
C HIS A 162 -7.35 24.53 12.82
N THR A 163 -6.93 23.53 13.62
CA THR A 163 -6.33 23.76 14.95
C THR A 163 -4.80 23.81 14.89
N PHE A 164 -4.19 23.33 13.80
CA PHE A 164 -2.76 23.38 13.61
C PHE A 164 -2.26 24.78 13.24
N SER A 165 -1.03 25.08 13.64
CA SER A 165 -0.33 26.31 13.27
C SER A 165 -0.04 26.38 11.77
N THR A 166 0.21 27.58 11.27
CA THR A 166 0.60 27.85 9.88
C THR A 166 1.87 27.13 9.45
N SER A 167 2.76 26.76 10.38
CA SER A 167 3.92 25.91 10.07
C SER A 167 3.54 24.55 9.47
N ILE A 168 2.38 24.00 9.87
CA ILE A 168 1.81 22.75 9.37
C ILE A 168 0.82 23.01 8.23
N THR A 169 -0.07 24.00 8.36
CA THR A 169 -1.15 24.22 7.39
C THR A 169 -0.70 24.95 6.12
N ASN A 170 0.41 25.72 6.15
CA ASN A 170 1.06 26.26 4.94
C ASN A 170 2.04 25.25 4.33
N LYS A 171 1.54 24.03 4.09
CA LYS A 171 2.22 22.94 3.40
C LYS A 171 1.21 22.18 2.55
N ASP A 172 1.69 21.69 1.42
CA ASP A 172 0.96 20.71 0.64
C ASP A 172 1.43 19.33 1.09
N TRP A 173 0.62 18.61 1.87
CA TRP A 173 0.94 17.26 2.33
C TRP A 173 0.50 16.26 1.27
N HIS A 174 1.46 15.57 0.65
CA HIS A 174 1.25 14.51 -0.33
C HIS A 174 1.47 13.16 0.34
N ILE A 175 0.38 12.44 0.64
CA ILE A 175 0.38 11.23 1.44
C ILE A 175 0.04 10.01 0.59
N ILE A 176 0.95 9.02 0.55
CA ILE A 176 0.81 7.77 -0.21
C ILE A 176 0.79 6.61 0.80
N PRO A 177 -0.39 6.12 1.21
CA PRO A 177 -0.48 5.10 2.27
C PRO A 177 0.01 3.71 1.82
N VAL A 178 -0.07 3.43 0.52
CA VAL A 178 0.40 2.17 -0.07
C VAL A 178 1.08 2.43 -1.41
N LEU A 179 2.41 2.49 -1.42
CA LEU A 179 3.19 2.66 -2.66
C LEU A 179 3.30 1.38 -3.49
N ASN A 180 3.29 0.20 -2.86
CA ASN A 180 3.35 -1.10 -3.52
C ASN A 180 2.02 -1.88 -3.34
N PRO A 181 0.94 -1.50 -4.05
CA PRO A 181 -0.38 -2.08 -3.84
C PRO A 181 -0.45 -3.56 -4.22
N ASP A 182 0.31 -4.01 -5.21
CA ASP A 182 0.31 -5.41 -5.65
C ASP A 182 0.96 -6.31 -4.62
N GLY A 183 2.16 -5.93 -4.19
CA GLY A 183 2.84 -6.62 -3.12
C GLY A 183 2.03 -6.61 -1.83
N TYR A 184 1.34 -5.49 -1.52
CA TYR A 184 0.53 -5.39 -0.31
C TYR A 184 -0.63 -6.38 -0.32
N GLU A 185 -1.42 -6.43 -1.39
CA GLU A 185 -2.50 -7.40 -1.51
C GLU A 185 -1.97 -8.85 -1.50
N TYR A 186 -0.82 -9.10 -2.14
CA TYR A 186 -0.17 -10.40 -2.10
C TYR A 186 0.21 -10.83 -0.68
N THR A 187 0.63 -9.92 0.20
CA THR A 187 0.89 -10.26 1.61
C THR A 187 -0.36 -10.63 2.41
N HIS A 188 -1.57 -10.30 1.91
CA HIS A 188 -2.83 -10.67 2.54
C HIS A 188 -3.49 -11.92 1.94
N THR A 189 -3.11 -12.35 0.73
CA THR A 189 -3.72 -13.50 0.05
C THR A 189 -2.77 -14.65 -0.23
N GLY A 190 -1.47 -14.37 -0.32
CA GLY A 190 -0.42 -15.32 -0.62
C GLY A 190 0.65 -15.26 0.46
N GLU A 191 1.81 -14.70 0.12
CA GLU A 191 2.96 -14.74 1.00
C GLU A 191 3.05 -13.51 1.92
N ARG A 192 2.75 -13.69 3.21
CA ARG A 192 2.80 -12.62 4.21
C ARG A 192 4.15 -11.91 4.29
N MET A 193 5.25 -12.60 4.01
CA MET A 193 6.62 -12.07 4.13
C MET A 193 7.17 -11.46 2.84
N TRP A 194 6.35 -11.34 1.80
CA TRP A 194 6.72 -10.73 0.53
C TRP A 194 7.23 -9.29 0.72
N ARG A 195 8.33 -8.95 0.05
CA ARG A 195 9.03 -7.66 0.19
C ARG A 195 9.03 -6.81 -1.08
N LYS A 196 9.06 -7.44 -2.24
CA LYS A 196 9.26 -6.78 -3.54
C LYS A 196 7.93 -6.31 -4.12
N ASN A 197 7.91 -5.67 -5.29
CA ASN A 197 6.68 -5.55 -6.08
C ASN A 197 6.32 -6.91 -6.71
N ARG A 198 5.44 -6.93 -7.73
CA ARG A 198 4.98 -8.15 -8.40
C ARG A 198 5.39 -8.25 -9.88
N ALA A 199 6.46 -7.56 -10.28
CA ALA A 199 7.00 -7.67 -11.64
C ALA A 199 7.33 -9.11 -12.05
N CYS A 200 7.00 -9.46 -13.29
CA CYS A 200 7.27 -10.77 -13.85
C CYS A 200 8.28 -10.69 -15.01
N TYR A 201 9.32 -11.51 -14.95
CA TYR A 201 10.38 -11.60 -15.94
C TYR A 201 10.46 -13.05 -16.42
N GLY A 202 10.40 -13.28 -17.74
CA GLY A 202 10.47 -14.64 -18.30
C GLY A 202 9.35 -15.58 -17.87
N GLY A 203 8.18 -15.04 -17.47
CA GLY A 203 7.05 -15.82 -16.97
C GLY A 203 7.03 -16.03 -15.45
N GLU A 204 8.09 -15.65 -14.73
CA GLU A 204 8.17 -15.76 -13.27
C GLU A 204 8.00 -14.41 -12.58
N CYS A 205 7.06 -14.32 -11.64
CA CYS A 205 6.78 -13.11 -10.87
C CYS A 205 7.69 -13.01 -9.65
N VAL A 206 8.97 -12.74 -9.92
CA VAL A 206 10.01 -12.60 -8.89
C VAL A 206 9.98 -11.25 -8.20
N GLY A 207 9.51 -10.18 -8.86
CA GLY A 207 9.45 -8.82 -8.34
C GLY A 207 10.80 -8.12 -8.16
N VAL A 208 10.76 -6.81 -7.98
CA VAL A 208 11.89 -5.90 -7.74
C VAL A 208 11.78 -5.23 -6.35
N ASP A 209 12.90 -5.08 -5.65
CA ASP A 209 12.97 -4.26 -4.45
C ASP A 209 12.90 -2.77 -4.85
N LEU A 210 11.71 -2.18 -4.71
CA LEU A 210 11.45 -0.80 -5.09
C LEU A 210 12.39 0.20 -4.39
N ASN A 211 12.85 -0.08 -3.18
CA ASN A 211 13.80 0.78 -2.45
C ASN A 211 15.26 0.56 -2.88
N ARG A 212 15.50 -0.18 -3.97
CA ARG A 212 16.77 -0.27 -4.69
C ARG A 212 16.66 0.16 -6.15
N ASN A 213 15.47 0.57 -6.58
CA ASN A 213 15.17 0.83 -7.98
C ASN A 213 15.24 2.33 -8.35
N PHE A 214 15.54 3.23 -7.40
CA PHE A 214 15.79 4.64 -7.71
C PHE A 214 17.15 4.86 -8.39
N SER A 215 17.33 5.97 -9.13
CA SER A 215 18.53 6.21 -9.94
C SER A 215 19.80 6.56 -9.15
N TYR A 216 19.69 7.00 -7.89
CA TYR A 216 20.85 7.43 -7.14
C TYR A 216 21.75 6.24 -6.78
N ALA A 217 22.99 6.26 -7.26
CA ALA A 217 23.99 5.20 -7.07
C ALA A 217 23.47 3.79 -7.43
N TRP A 218 22.56 3.71 -8.41
CA TRP A 218 22.01 2.43 -8.85
C TRP A 218 23.11 1.54 -9.40
N GLY A 219 23.16 0.28 -8.97
CA GLY A 219 24.21 -0.65 -9.40
C GLY A 219 25.54 -0.50 -8.65
N GLN A 220 25.82 0.65 -8.03
CA GLN A 220 27.13 0.94 -7.43
C GLN A 220 27.35 0.15 -6.13
N SER A 221 28.53 -0.45 -6.00
CA SER A 221 28.99 -1.14 -4.77
C SER A 221 30.31 -0.52 -4.33
N ASN A 222 30.34 -0.02 -3.10
CA ASN A 222 31.56 0.51 -2.46
C ASN A 222 32.25 -0.57 -1.60
N GLY A 223 32.17 -1.83 -2.03
CA GLY A 223 32.64 -3.00 -1.25
C GLY A 223 31.59 -3.60 -0.30
N GLU A 224 30.39 -3.02 -0.22
CA GLU A 224 29.24 -3.53 0.54
C GLU A 224 28.08 -3.81 -0.43
N GLN A 225 27.50 -5.02 -0.39
CA GLN A 225 26.39 -5.43 -1.26
C GLN A 225 25.07 -4.80 -0.80
N GLY A 226 24.89 -3.52 -1.10
CA GLY A 226 23.66 -2.79 -0.80
C GLY A 226 22.46 -3.18 -1.66
N SER A 227 22.69 -3.83 -2.81
CA SER A 227 21.65 -4.33 -3.74
C SER A 227 22.17 -5.50 -4.57
N SER A 228 21.29 -6.20 -5.29
CA SER A 228 21.65 -7.35 -6.13
C SER A 228 21.07 -7.20 -7.55
N ASP A 229 21.77 -7.73 -8.54
CA ASP A 229 21.36 -7.91 -9.93
C ASP A 229 20.72 -9.28 -10.20
N GLU A 230 20.72 -10.17 -9.21
CA GLU A 230 20.07 -11.49 -9.28
C GLU A 230 18.56 -11.36 -9.05
N PRO A 231 17.69 -11.73 -10.03
CA PRO A 231 16.24 -11.54 -9.93
C PRO A 231 15.59 -12.24 -8.73
N THR A 232 16.14 -13.37 -8.30
CA THR A 232 15.65 -14.15 -7.15
C THR A 232 16.05 -13.53 -5.80
N HIS A 233 17.01 -12.60 -5.79
CA HIS A 233 17.47 -11.98 -4.55
C HIS A 233 16.40 -11.03 -3.98
N VAL A 234 16.30 -11.00 -2.65
CA VAL A 234 15.33 -10.16 -1.92
C VAL A 234 15.60 -8.65 -2.08
N PHE A 235 16.83 -8.29 -2.44
CA PHE A 235 17.27 -6.93 -2.77
C PHE A 235 17.55 -6.73 -4.27
N TYR A 236 16.89 -7.53 -5.14
CA TYR A 236 17.00 -7.35 -6.58
C TYR A 236 16.61 -5.92 -6.98
N ARG A 237 17.53 -5.20 -7.63
CA ARG A 237 17.40 -3.77 -7.95
C ARG A 237 16.61 -3.46 -9.21
N GLY A 238 16.19 -4.49 -9.94
CA GLY A 238 15.57 -4.39 -11.25
C GLY A 238 16.60 -4.36 -12.38
N PRO A 239 16.14 -4.34 -13.65
CA PRO A 239 17.00 -4.31 -14.83
C PRO A 239 17.59 -2.91 -15.14
N ALA A 240 16.98 -1.84 -14.64
CA ALA A 240 17.41 -0.46 -14.82
C ALA A 240 16.91 0.42 -13.67
N PRO A 241 17.51 1.60 -13.41
CA PRO A 241 16.90 2.56 -12.50
C PRO A 241 15.55 3.01 -13.04
N PHE A 242 14.55 3.10 -12.17
CA PHE A 242 13.16 3.39 -12.50
C PHE A 242 12.57 2.43 -13.54
N SER A 243 12.94 1.15 -13.48
CA SER A 243 12.30 0.10 -14.29
C SER A 243 10.86 -0.19 -13.85
N GLU A 244 10.55 0.05 -12.58
CA GLU A 244 9.25 -0.30 -12.01
C GLU A 244 8.26 0.88 -12.08
N PRO A 245 7.00 0.63 -12.46
CA PRO A 245 6.03 1.71 -12.60
C PRO A 245 5.72 2.40 -11.27
N GLU A 246 5.87 1.71 -10.13
CA GLU A 246 5.71 2.31 -8.81
C GLU A 246 6.79 3.36 -8.51
N THR A 247 8.06 3.12 -8.85
CA THR A 247 9.14 4.11 -8.62
C THR A 247 9.09 5.24 -9.64
N VAL A 248 8.66 4.95 -10.88
CA VAL A 248 8.37 5.95 -11.91
C VAL A 248 7.28 6.92 -11.44
N ALA A 249 6.19 6.42 -10.85
CA ALA A 249 5.11 7.26 -10.33
C ALA A 249 5.61 8.27 -9.28
N VAL A 250 6.51 7.86 -8.38
CA VAL A 250 7.13 8.76 -7.40
C VAL A 250 7.97 9.84 -8.09
N ARG A 251 8.87 9.42 -9.01
CA ARG A 251 9.73 10.33 -9.78
C ARG A 251 8.91 11.39 -10.50
N ASP A 252 7.92 10.95 -11.28
CA ASP A 252 7.14 11.83 -12.15
C ASP A 252 6.26 12.77 -11.35
N THR A 253 5.72 12.32 -10.21
CA THR A 253 4.95 13.19 -9.30
C THR A 253 5.82 14.28 -8.70
N ILE A 254 7.03 13.95 -8.23
CA ILE A 254 7.91 14.91 -7.57
C ILE A 254 8.51 15.88 -8.59
N LEU A 255 9.03 15.39 -9.71
CA LEU A 255 9.67 16.21 -10.73
C LEU A 255 8.67 17.01 -11.57
N GLY A 256 7.43 16.52 -11.71
CA GLY A 256 6.35 17.21 -12.41
C GLY A 256 5.58 18.23 -11.55
N SER A 257 5.88 18.34 -10.25
CA SER A 257 5.18 19.25 -9.36
C SER A 257 5.60 20.69 -9.55
N VAL A 258 4.63 21.59 -9.72
CA VAL A 258 4.84 23.04 -9.69
C VAL A 258 5.18 23.55 -8.29
N THR A 259 4.67 22.87 -7.25
CA THR A 259 5.00 23.17 -5.86
C THR A 259 6.30 22.45 -5.49
N PRO A 260 7.34 23.15 -5.03
CA PRO A 260 8.62 22.52 -4.73
C PRO A 260 8.50 21.60 -3.51
N PHE A 261 8.87 20.34 -3.67
CA PHE A 261 9.04 19.42 -2.55
C PHE A 261 10.27 19.81 -1.72
N LYS A 262 10.08 20.03 -0.43
CA LYS A 262 11.15 20.37 0.52
C LYS A 262 11.44 19.27 1.53
N VAL A 263 10.50 18.37 1.73
CA VAL A 263 10.60 17.26 2.68
C VAL A 263 10.13 15.98 2.01
N PHE A 264 10.90 14.90 2.20
CA PHE A 264 10.57 13.55 1.76
C PHE A 264 10.73 12.59 2.94
N LEU A 265 9.62 11.99 3.38
CA LEU A 265 9.56 11.02 4.46
C LEU A 265 9.03 9.68 3.91
N SER A 266 9.83 8.62 4.00
CA SER A 266 9.39 7.26 3.67
C SER A 266 9.36 6.40 4.92
N PHE A 267 8.21 5.78 5.20
CA PHE A 267 7.97 5.00 6.40
C PHE A 267 8.17 3.50 6.13
N HIS A 268 8.97 2.88 7.00
CA HIS A 268 9.33 1.47 6.94
C HIS A 268 9.19 0.81 8.31
N SER A 269 9.40 -0.51 8.37
CA SER A 269 9.59 -1.26 9.61
C SER A 269 10.43 -2.53 9.38
N TYR A 270 11.04 -3.14 10.38
CA TYR A 270 11.14 -2.74 11.79
C TYR A 270 12.51 -2.12 12.06
N PHE A 271 12.73 -1.42 13.19
CA PHE A 271 14.03 -1.22 13.90
C PHE A 271 14.03 -0.01 14.84
N GLU A 272 12.99 0.85 14.85
CA GLU A 272 12.94 2.06 15.68
C GLU A 272 14.07 3.05 15.35
N LEU A 273 14.27 3.31 14.06
CA LEU A 273 15.35 4.17 13.53
C LEU A 273 14.80 5.40 12.80
N ILE A 274 15.54 6.49 12.87
CA ILE A 274 15.40 7.63 11.98
C ILE A 274 16.69 7.71 11.16
N ILE A 275 16.58 7.56 9.84
CA ILE A 275 17.73 7.44 8.94
C ILE A 275 17.65 8.55 7.90
N PHE A 276 18.77 9.17 7.61
CA PHE A 276 18.91 10.19 6.58
C PHE A 276 20.14 9.88 5.71
N PRO A 277 20.27 10.52 4.54
CA PRO A 277 21.36 10.20 3.61
C PRO A 277 22.76 10.30 4.22
N TRP A 278 23.73 9.50 3.75
CA TRP A 278 23.61 8.56 2.63
C TRP A 278 23.37 7.12 3.10
N GLY A 279 22.77 6.30 2.22
CA GLY A 279 22.64 4.85 2.45
C GLY A 279 23.71 4.02 1.73
N ASN A 280 24.43 4.58 0.75
CA ASN A 280 25.34 3.84 -0.14
C ASN A 280 26.84 4.10 0.13
N ARG A 281 27.17 5.08 0.97
CA ARG A 281 28.56 5.48 1.24
C ARG A 281 28.71 5.96 2.68
N LYS A 282 29.96 6.00 3.17
CA LYS A 282 30.30 6.35 4.55
C LYS A 282 30.43 7.85 4.79
N ASP A 283 30.82 8.61 3.76
CA ASP A 283 30.97 10.06 3.90
C ASP A 283 29.63 10.73 4.23
N PRO A 284 29.63 11.75 5.12
CA PRO A 284 28.40 12.46 5.47
C PRO A 284 27.79 13.16 4.25
N CYS A 285 26.49 13.41 4.31
CA CYS A 285 25.83 14.30 3.36
C CYS A 285 26.17 15.77 3.66
N PRO A 286 26.05 16.68 2.68
CA PRO A 286 26.35 18.10 2.89
C PRO A 286 25.60 18.73 4.07
N ASP A 287 24.34 18.33 4.27
CA ASP A 287 23.46 18.85 5.35
C ASP A 287 23.42 17.94 6.59
N TYR A 288 24.46 17.13 6.82
CA TYR A 288 24.47 16.10 7.87
C TYR A 288 24.10 16.65 9.26
N LEU A 289 24.66 17.80 9.66
CA LEU A 289 24.39 18.38 10.98
C LEU A 289 22.92 18.79 11.16
N HIS A 290 22.32 19.43 10.15
CA HIS A 290 20.90 19.80 10.19
C HIS A 290 19.99 18.57 10.24
N LEU A 291 20.32 17.53 9.47
CA LEU A 291 19.55 16.29 9.45
C LEU A 291 19.69 15.50 10.76
N LEU A 292 20.88 15.49 11.37
CA LEU A 292 21.13 14.89 12.67
C LEU A 292 20.35 15.60 13.78
N GLU A 293 20.34 16.94 13.77
CA GLU A 293 19.54 17.73 14.72
C GLU A 293 18.05 17.42 14.58
N ALA A 294 17.51 17.50 13.36
CA ALA A 294 16.12 17.18 13.07
C ALA A 294 15.75 15.75 13.50
N GLY A 295 16.60 14.77 13.16
CA GLY A 295 16.41 13.37 13.55
C GLY A 295 16.45 13.17 15.06
N THR A 296 17.32 13.89 15.77
CA THR A 296 17.43 13.85 17.23
C THR A 296 16.18 14.43 17.90
N ILE A 297 15.66 15.55 17.39
CA ILE A 297 14.41 16.16 17.87
C ILE A 297 13.26 15.18 17.67
N MET A 298 13.13 14.60 16.47
CA MET A 298 12.11 13.61 16.16
C MET A 298 12.18 12.38 17.08
N ALA A 299 13.38 11.86 17.33
CA ALA A 299 13.59 10.75 18.25
C ALA A 299 13.22 11.11 19.71
N ARG A 300 13.43 12.36 20.12
CA ARG A 300 13.12 12.85 21.48
C ARG A 300 11.62 12.99 21.72
N VAL A 301 10.88 13.50 20.73
CA VAL A 301 9.43 13.72 20.85
C VAL A 301 8.61 12.45 20.56
N THR A 302 9.23 11.42 19.99
CA THR A 302 8.60 10.10 19.84
C THR A 302 8.66 9.37 21.18
N PRO A 303 7.52 9.04 21.82
CA PRO A 303 7.51 8.38 23.12
C PRO A 303 8.30 7.07 23.06
N ARG A 304 9.25 6.90 23.99
CA ARG A 304 9.85 5.60 24.25
C ARG A 304 8.86 4.83 25.11
N ASN A 305 8.41 3.66 24.64
CA ASN A 305 7.74 2.73 25.54
C ASN A 305 8.76 2.28 26.59
N THR A 306 8.73 2.92 27.76
CA THR A 306 9.36 2.44 29.00
C THR A 306 8.56 1.28 29.57
#